data_AF-A0A6M8VZH8-F1
#
_entry.id   AF-A0A6M8VZH8-F1
#
_cell.length_a   1.000
_cell.length_b   1.000
_cell.length_c   1.000
_cell.angle_alpha   90.00
_cell.angle_beta   90.00
_cell.angle_gamma   90.00
#
_symmetry.space_group_name_H-M   'P 1'
#
loop_
_entity.id
_entity.type
_entity.pdbx_description
1 polymer ?
#
loop_
_entity_poly.entity_id
_entity_poly.type
_entity_poly.pdbx_seq_one_letter_code
_entity_poly.pdbx_strand_id
1 'polypeptide(L)'
;MALRNLVTPFIGPPVLWRTSRWCLALACICVAAAFATVVWRAHFAPSRQPWHRYLIMAFGFAPAVVIYPVGYLVQRRALREWHRTRGRLCARCGYDLTALADTGICPECGHTYDLEQDAALWAEIGLTGD
;
A
#
# COMPACT_ATOMS: atom_id res chain seq x y z
N MET A 1 28.11 18.77 10.33
CA MET A 1 28.34 17.52 9.58
C MET A 1 27.38 16.46 10.12
N ALA A 2 26.54 15.89 9.25
CA ALA A 2 25.75 14.66 9.43
C ALA A 2 24.65 14.59 10.52
N LEU A 3 23.65 15.48 10.47
CA LEU A 3 22.31 15.22 11.03
C LEU A 3 21.27 15.13 9.91
N ARG A 4 21.48 14.20 8.95
CA ARG A 4 20.50 13.89 7.90
C ARG A 4 19.73 12.62 8.29
N ASN A 5 18.43 12.79 8.49
CA ASN A 5 17.38 11.77 8.29
C ASN A 5 17.20 10.67 9.36
N LEU A 6 16.89 11.05 10.60
CA LEU A 6 16.27 10.16 11.61
C LEU A 6 14.75 10.01 11.44
N VAL A 7 14.24 10.18 10.22
CA VAL A 7 12.87 9.82 9.86
C VAL A 7 13.00 8.58 8.99
N THR A 8 13.12 7.42 9.63
CA THR A 8 12.91 6.11 8.99
C THR A 8 11.50 5.60 9.34
N PRO A 9 10.41 6.20 8.82
CA PRO A 9 9.10 5.62 8.99
C PRO A 9 9.00 4.51 7.95
N PHE A 10 9.04 3.27 8.44
CA PHE A 10 8.60 2.10 7.69
C PHE A 10 9.52 1.68 6.53
N ILE A 11 10.31 0.63 6.78
CA ILE A 11 11.22 -0.03 5.84
C ILE A 11 10.36 -0.78 4.81
N GLY A 12 9.97 -0.11 3.74
CA GLY A 12 9.21 -0.69 2.64
C GLY A 12 9.32 0.18 1.39
N PRO A 13 9.39 -0.42 0.20
CA PRO A 13 9.54 0.31 -1.06
C PRO A 13 8.34 1.27 -1.24
N PRO A 14 8.58 2.53 -1.64
CA PRO A 14 7.54 3.56 -1.75
C PRO A 14 6.30 3.14 -2.56
N VAL A 15 6.43 2.20 -3.49
CA VAL A 15 5.32 1.63 -4.26
C VAL A 15 4.28 0.93 -3.37
N LEU A 16 4.73 0.22 -2.33
CA LEU A 16 3.84 -0.43 -1.36
C LEU A 16 3.19 0.61 -0.44
N TRP A 17 3.90 1.70 -0.12
CA TRP A 17 3.37 2.76 0.72
C TRP A 17 2.24 3.54 0.06
N ARG A 18 2.34 3.83 -1.25
CA ARG A 18 1.28 4.54 -1.96
C ARG A 18 -0.03 3.73 -1.94
N THR A 19 0.07 2.43 -2.22
CA THR A 19 -1.09 1.53 -2.23
C THR A 19 -1.67 1.37 -0.83
N SER A 20 -0.82 1.16 0.19
CA SER A 20 -1.29 0.99 1.56
C SER A 20 -1.97 2.24 2.10
N ARG A 21 -1.53 3.45 1.74
CA ARG A 21 -2.20 4.71 2.14
C ARG A 21 -3.61 4.84 1.56
N TRP A 22 -3.80 4.53 0.28
CA TRP A 22 -5.13 4.55 -0.33
C TRP A 22 -6.05 3.50 0.29
N CYS A 23 -5.54 2.30 0.51
CA CYS A 23 -6.24 1.25 1.23
C CYS A 23 -6.64 1.69 2.64
N LEU A 24 -5.72 2.24 3.43
CA LEU A 24 -6.00 2.73 4.79
C LEU A 24 -7.02 3.86 4.78
N ALA A 25 -6.91 4.82 3.85
CA ALA A 25 -7.87 5.91 3.72
C ALA A 25 -9.29 5.37 3.43
N LEU A 26 -9.43 4.42 2.50
CA LEU A 26 -10.70 3.75 2.22
C LEU A 26 -11.24 3.00 3.44
N ALA A 27 -10.37 2.30 4.20
CA ALA A 27 -10.77 1.65 5.45
C ALA A 27 -11.35 2.65 6.44
N CYS A 28 -10.66 3.76 6.69
CA CYS A 28 -11.09 4.80 7.60
C CYS A 28 -12.43 5.42 7.17
N ILE A 29 -12.63 5.64 5.86
CA ILE A 29 -13.90 6.15 5.32
C ILE A 29 -15.03 5.15 5.59
N CYS A 30 -14.83 3.86 5.34
CA CYS A 30 -15.85 2.83 5.62
C CYS A 30 -16.21 2.75 7.11
N VAL A 31 -15.20 2.80 7.99
CA VAL A 31 -15.40 2.78 9.45
C VAL A 31 -16.14 4.05 9.90
N ALA A 32 -15.74 5.23 9.40
CA ALA A 32 -16.40 6.48 9.72
C ALA A 32 -17.86 6.51 9.24
N ALA A 33 -18.13 5.98 8.04
CA ALA A 33 -19.50 5.84 7.52
C ALA A 33 -20.34 4.90 8.40
N ALA A 34 -19.79 3.74 8.79
CA ALA A 34 -20.48 2.82 9.70
C ALA A 34 -20.80 3.51 11.04
N PHE A 35 -19.84 4.24 11.62
CA PHE A 35 -20.05 4.97 12.87
C PHE A 35 -21.11 6.07 12.73
N ALA A 36 -21.05 6.87 11.65
CA ALA A 36 -22.02 7.91 11.36
C ALA A 36 -23.45 7.35 11.24
N THR A 37 -23.63 6.19 10.60
CA THR A 37 -24.95 5.53 10.53
C THR A 37 -25.48 5.10 11.90
N VAL A 38 -24.60 4.67 12.81
CA VAL A 38 -24.98 4.31 14.19
C VAL A 38 -25.41 5.55 14.97
N VAL A 39 -24.64 6.63 14.92
CA VAL A 39 -24.91 7.89 15.64
C VAL A 39 -26.17 8.56 15.12
N TRP A 40 -26.30 8.72 13.80
CA TRP A 40 -27.49 9.30 13.17
C TRP A 40 -28.75 8.58 13.63
N ARG A 41 -28.70 7.25 13.68
CA ARG A 41 -29.84 6.46 14.07
C ARG A 41 -30.17 6.61 15.55
N ALA A 42 -29.17 6.56 16.43
CA ALA A 42 -29.36 6.77 17.86
C ALA A 42 -30.08 8.10 18.13
N HIS A 43 -29.84 9.10 17.27
CA HIS A 43 -30.42 10.42 17.43
C HIS A 43 -31.80 10.61 16.77
N PHE A 44 -32.04 10.05 15.57
CA PHE A 44 -33.19 10.41 14.73
C PHE A 44 -34.25 9.31 14.53
N ALA A 45 -33.98 8.02 14.80
CA ALA A 45 -34.95 6.96 14.48
C ALA A 45 -34.80 5.71 15.37
N PRO A 46 -35.60 5.57 16.45
CA PRO A 46 -35.64 4.36 17.27
C PRO A 46 -36.36 3.17 16.61
N SER A 47 -36.50 3.15 15.28
CA SER A 47 -37.24 2.08 14.57
C SER A 47 -36.53 0.73 14.74
N ARG A 48 -37.21 -0.26 15.33
CA ARG A 48 -36.72 -1.62 15.65
C ARG A 48 -36.68 -2.58 14.46
N GLN A 49 -36.50 -2.11 13.23
CA GLN A 49 -36.36 -3.04 12.11
C GLN A 49 -35.08 -3.90 12.29
N PRO A 50 -34.87 -5.04 11.62
CA PRO A 50 -33.66 -5.85 11.83
C PRO A 50 -32.57 -5.64 10.76
N TRP A 51 -32.93 -5.13 9.57
CA TRP A 51 -32.06 -5.09 8.38
C TRP A 51 -30.77 -4.27 8.58
N HIS A 52 -30.79 -3.24 9.39
CA HIS A 52 -29.63 -2.37 9.61
C HIS A 52 -28.50 -3.02 10.43
N ARG A 53 -28.77 -4.11 11.18
CA ARG A 53 -27.68 -4.91 11.78
C ARG A 53 -26.78 -5.50 10.69
N TYR A 54 -27.40 -5.97 9.60
CA TYR A 54 -26.66 -6.49 8.44
C TYR A 54 -25.89 -5.40 7.72
N LEU A 55 -26.40 -4.16 7.64
CA LEU A 55 -25.64 -3.05 7.08
C LEU A 55 -24.40 -2.71 7.91
N ILE A 56 -24.52 -2.64 9.24
CA ILE A 56 -23.37 -2.38 10.11
C ILE A 56 -22.32 -3.49 9.96
N MET A 57 -22.74 -4.75 9.93
CA MET A 57 -21.83 -5.88 9.68
C MET A 57 -21.20 -5.78 8.28
N ALA A 58 -21.99 -5.54 7.24
CA ALA A 58 -21.48 -5.43 5.88
C ALA A 58 -20.44 -4.31 5.74
N PHE A 59 -20.71 -3.12 6.26
CA PHE A 59 -19.77 -2.00 6.20
C PHE A 59 -18.56 -2.16 7.13
N GLY A 60 -18.71 -2.84 8.27
CA GLY A 60 -17.61 -3.14 9.18
C GLY A 60 -16.64 -4.18 8.63
N PHE A 61 -17.16 -5.21 7.96
CA PHE A 61 -16.34 -6.29 7.39
C PHE A 61 -15.86 -6.03 5.95
N ALA A 62 -16.55 -5.17 5.18
CA ALA A 62 -16.16 -4.84 3.80
C ALA A 62 -14.69 -4.41 3.66
N PRO A 63 -14.11 -3.56 4.53
CA PRO A 63 -12.69 -3.21 4.48
C PRO A 63 -11.80 -4.44 4.59
N ALA A 64 -12.06 -5.35 5.54
CA ALA A 64 -11.27 -6.56 5.72
C ALA A 64 -11.34 -7.47 4.48
N VAL A 65 -12.54 -7.62 3.90
CA VAL A 65 -12.78 -8.49 2.75
C VAL A 65 -12.24 -7.91 1.44
N VAL A 66 -12.15 -6.59 1.28
CA VAL A 66 -11.67 -5.96 0.04
C VAL A 66 -10.20 -5.56 0.15
N ILE A 67 -9.81 -4.90 1.23
CA ILE A 67 -8.49 -4.29 1.36
C ILE A 67 -7.40 -5.35 1.54
N TYR A 68 -7.66 -6.37 2.35
CA TYR A 68 -6.69 -7.43 2.59
C TYR A 68 -6.31 -8.18 1.31
N PRO A 69 -7.25 -8.72 0.50
CA PRO A 69 -6.87 -9.40 -0.74
C PRO A 69 -6.28 -8.44 -1.77
N VAL A 70 -6.73 -7.20 -1.88
CA VAL A 70 -6.12 -6.22 -2.81
C VAL A 70 -4.66 -5.95 -2.43
N GLY A 71 -4.39 -5.67 -1.16
CA GLY A 71 -3.02 -5.48 -0.66
C GLY A 71 -2.15 -6.71 -0.89
N TYR A 72 -2.68 -7.90 -0.60
CA TYR A 72 -2.02 -9.18 -0.83
C TYR A 72 -1.69 -9.43 -2.31
N LEU A 73 -2.63 -9.15 -3.21
CA LEU A 73 -2.44 -9.31 -4.65
C LEU A 73 -1.41 -8.32 -5.21
N VAL A 74 -1.43 -7.06 -4.75
CA VAL A 74 -0.44 -6.05 -5.14
C VAL A 74 0.95 -6.45 -4.66
N GLN A 75 1.08 -6.87 -3.40
CA GLN A 75 2.35 -7.36 -2.85
C GLN A 75 2.85 -8.58 -3.62
N ARG A 76 1.97 -9.57 -3.89
CA ARG A 76 2.32 -10.73 -4.71
C ARG A 76 2.70 -10.39 -6.15
N ARG A 77 2.15 -9.33 -6.73
CA ARG A 77 2.53 -8.88 -8.07
C ARG A 77 3.90 -8.23 -8.03
N ALA A 78 4.15 -7.34 -7.07
CA ALA A 78 5.45 -6.70 -6.88
C ALA A 78 6.55 -7.75 -6.65
N LEU A 79 6.31 -8.74 -5.79
CA LEU A 79 7.25 -9.84 -5.54
C LEU A 79 7.51 -10.68 -6.80
N ARG A 80 6.45 -11.04 -7.54
CA ARG A 80 6.59 -11.80 -8.79
C ARG A 80 7.41 -11.04 -9.83
N GLU A 81 7.16 -9.74 -9.95
CA GLU A 81 7.90 -8.92 -10.89
C GLU A 81 9.35 -8.72 -10.45
N TRP A 82 9.59 -8.56 -9.16
CA TRP A 82 10.93 -8.48 -8.59
C TRP A 82 11.76 -9.74 -8.88
N HIS A 83 11.16 -10.93 -8.75
CA HIS A 83 11.83 -12.18 -9.14
C HIS A 83 12.10 -12.28 -10.65
N ARG A 84 11.21 -11.74 -11.50
CA ARG A 84 11.38 -11.73 -12.96
C ARG A 84 12.52 -10.82 -13.39
N THR A 85 12.64 -9.65 -12.78
CA THR A 85 13.64 -8.64 -13.11
C THR A 85 14.95 -8.80 -12.34
N ARG A 86 15.05 -9.84 -11.50
CA ARG A 86 16.20 -10.11 -10.62
C ARG A 86 16.57 -8.89 -9.77
N GLY A 87 15.57 -8.23 -9.22
CA GLY A 87 15.75 -7.03 -8.40
C GLY A 87 16.01 -5.73 -9.15
N ARG A 88 15.96 -5.71 -10.49
CA ARG A 88 16.03 -4.48 -11.30
C ARG A 88 14.68 -3.77 -11.39
N LEU A 89 14.12 -3.37 -10.25
CA LEU A 89 12.90 -2.55 -10.17
C LEU A 89 13.22 -1.22 -9.51
N CYS A 90 12.66 -0.14 -10.07
CA CYS A 90 12.71 1.17 -9.43
C CYS A 90 12.10 1.09 -8.03
N ALA A 91 12.88 1.41 -7.00
CA ALA A 91 12.42 1.33 -5.61
C ALA A 91 11.16 2.19 -5.36
N ARG A 92 11.01 3.29 -6.10
CA ARG A 92 9.91 4.25 -5.90
C ARG A 92 8.58 3.84 -6.52
N CYS A 93 8.59 3.30 -7.73
CA CYS A 93 7.36 3.05 -8.50
C CYS A 93 7.18 1.59 -8.93
N GLY A 94 8.20 0.74 -8.78
CA GLY A 94 8.16 -0.65 -9.21
C GLY A 94 8.27 -0.87 -10.72
N TYR A 95 8.66 0.16 -11.49
CA TYR A 95 8.90 0.01 -12.93
C TYR A 95 10.12 -0.88 -13.21
N ASP A 96 10.03 -1.68 -14.27
CA ASP A 96 11.09 -2.57 -14.73
C ASP A 96 12.25 -1.78 -15.37
N LEU A 97 13.42 -1.85 -14.75
CA LEU A 97 14.63 -1.17 -15.19
C LEU A 97 15.59 -2.09 -15.95
N THR A 98 15.21 -3.33 -16.25
CA THR A 98 16.08 -4.32 -16.91
C THR A 98 16.59 -3.86 -18.27
N ALA A 99 15.80 -3.07 -19.01
CA ALA A 99 16.13 -2.56 -20.34
C ALA A 99 16.85 -1.20 -20.33
N LEU A 100 17.06 -0.59 -19.15
CA LEU A 100 17.71 0.72 -19.02
C LEU A 100 19.16 0.56 -18.50
N ALA A 101 19.92 1.66 -18.55
CA ALA A 101 21.27 1.73 -17.98
C ALA A 101 21.26 1.55 -16.46
N ASP A 102 22.43 1.31 -15.85
CA ASP A 102 22.52 1.04 -14.40
C ASP A 102 22.19 2.27 -13.52
N THR A 103 22.30 3.47 -14.08
CA THR A 103 21.86 4.72 -13.46
C THR A 103 21.09 5.56 -14.47
N GLY A 104 20.09 6.31 -14.00
CA GLY A 104 19.29 7.13 -14.91
C GLY A 104 18.07 7.76 -14.24
N ILE A 105 17.11 8.18 -15.06
CA ILE A 105 15.81 8.70 -14.62
C ILE A 105 14.73 7.71 -15.02
N CYS A 106 13.91 7.29 -14.07
CA CYS A 106 12.80 6.38 -14.31
C CYS A 106 11.74 7.06 -15.21
N PRO A 107 11.31 6.43 -16.32
CA PRO A 107 10.36 7.03 -17.26
C PRO A 107 8.94 7.17 -16.69
N GLU A 108 8.56 6.34 -15.72
CA GLU A 108 7.23 6.38 -15.10
C GLU A 108 7.11 7.48 -14.03
N CYS A 109 8.08 7.53 -13.11
CA CYS A 109 7.97 8.41 -11.93
C CYS A 109 8.90 9.63 -11.97
N GLY A 110 9.80 9.72 -12.96
CA GLY A 110 10.77 10.81 -13.09
C GLY A 110 11.84 10.83 -11.99
N HIS A 111 11.94 9.80 -11.16
CA HIS A 111 12.95 9.73 -10.11
C HIS A 111 14.28 9.22 -10.64
N THR A 112 15.37 9.80 -10.17
CA THR A 112 16.70 9.24 -10.38
C THR A 112 16.80 7.87 -9.72
N TYR A 113 17.34 6.89 -10.41
CA TYR A 113 17.60 5.56 -9.87
C TYR A 113 19.07 5.20 -10.06
N ASP A 114 19.53 4.33 -9.17
CA ASP A 114 20.81 3.64 -9.24
C ASP A 114 20.51 2.19 -8.85
N LEU A 115 20.78 1.24 -9.76
CA LEU A 115 20.42 -0.16 -9.56
C LEU A 115 21.11 -0.77 -8.33
N GLU A 116 22.32 -0.34 -7.98
CA GLU A 116 23.03 -0.85 -6.80
C GLU A 116 22.38 -0.34 -5.51
N GLN A 117 22.04 0.94 -5.47
CA GLN A 117 21.34 1.55 -4.33
C GLN A 117 19.92 1.00 -4.19
N ASP A 118 19.19 0.88 -5.29
CA ASP A 118 17.84 0.31 -5.29
C ASP A 118 17.87 -1.16 -4.85
N ALA A 119 18.84 -1.95 -5.33
CA ALA A 119 19.02 -3.33 -4.88
C ALA A 119 19.32 -3.42 -3.37
N ALA A 120 20.14 -2.53 -2.83
CA ALA A 120 20.40 -2.45 -1.39
C ALA A 120 19.11 -2.13 -0.60
N LEU A 121 18.29 -1.19 -1.08
CA LEU A 121 16.99 -0.89 -0.48
C LEU A 121 16.02 -2.08 -0.51
N TRP A 122 16.04 -2.87 -1.60
CA TRP A 122 15.28 -4.13 -1.68
C TRP A 122 15.83 -5.21 -0.74
N ALA A 123 17.15 -5.28 -0.54
CA ALA A 123 17.77 -6.20 0.41
C ALA A 123 17.43 -5.86 1.87
N GLU A 124 17.39 -4.58 2.23
CA GLU A 124 17.00 -4.11 3.58
C GLU A 124 15.60 -4.55 3.99
N ILE A 125 14.68 -4.72 3.04
CA ILE A 125 13.32 -5.20 3.30
C ILE A 125 13.20 -6.73 3.25
N GLY A 126 14.32 -7.45 3.12
CA GLY A 126 14.37 -8.91 3.07
C GLY A 126 14.13 -9.53 1.69
N LEU A 127 14.28 -8.76 0.60
CA LEU A 127 14.25 -9.29 -0.78
C LEU A 127 15.68 -9.25 -1.36
N THR A 128 16.44 -10.33 -1.14
CA THR A 128 17.79 -10.52 -1.69
C THR A 128 17.72 -11.36 -2.96
N GLY A 129 18.38 -10.88 -4.03
CA GLY A 129 18.50 -11.61 -5.29
C GLY A 129 19.44 -12.79 -5.15
N ASP A 130 18.89 -13.95 -4.80
CA ASP A 130 19.60 -15.24 -4.82
C ASP A 130 19.75 -15.78 -6.26
#